data_AF-K7KWC9-F1
#
_entry.id   AF-K7KWC9-F1
#
_cell.length_a   1.000
_cell.length_b   1.000
_cell.length_c   1.000
_cell.angle_alpha   90.00
_cell.angle_beta   90.00
_cell.angle_gamma   90.00
#
_symmetry.space_group_name_H-M   'P 1'
#
loop_
_entity.id
_entity.type
_entity.pdbx_description
1 polymer ?
#
loop_
_entity_poly.entity_id
_entity_poly.type
_entity_poly.pdbx_seq_one_letter_code
_entity_poly.pdbx_strand_id
1 'polypeptide(L)' 'MVTKLINANPIIYEKKERRAPSAPHDEYVVEPIDQQEDPEHPYSLEELKVITKEAVEVDDQHNYARHSKLTDAAFKDG' A
#
# COMPACT_ATOMS: atom_id res chain seq x y z
N MET A 1 27.26 25.32 -5.50
CA MET A 1 27.13 24.08 -6.31
C MET A 1 26.12 24.37 -7.39
N VAL A 2 26.49 24.31 -8.66
CA VAL A 2 25.50 24.42 -9.74
C VAL A 2 24.78 23.10 -9.83
N THR A 3 23.53 23.05 -9.36
CA THR A 3 22.68 21.87 -9.58
C THR A 3 22.33 21.86 -11.06
N LYS A 4 22.90 20.89 -11.78
CA LYS A 4 22.53 20.67 -13.18
C LYS A 4 21.04 20.31 -13.19
N LEU A 5 20.22 21.12 -13.86
CA LEU A 5 18.82 20.81 -14.07
C LEU A 5 18.73 19.46 -14.80
N ILE A 6 17.97 18.51 -14.26
CA ILE A 6 17.74 17.21 -14.91
C ILE A 6 17.18 17.38 -16.32
N ASN A 7 16.39 18.43 -16.51
CA ASN A 7 15.92 18.89 -17.79
C ASN A 7 16.17 20.40 -17.92
N ALA A 8 17.25 20.78 -18.60
CA ALA A 8 17.59 22.18 -18.82
C ALA A 8 16.67 22.87 -19.84
N ASN A 9 16.03 22.11 -20.73
CA ASN A 9 15.19 22.62 -21.82
C ASN A 9 13.83 21.90 -21.81
N PRO A 10 12.93 22.23 -20.87
CA PRO A 10 11.61 21.64 -20.86
C PRO A 10 10.81 22.07 -22.09
N ILE A 11 10.20 21.10 -22.76
CA ILE A 11 9.20 21.36 -23.78
C ILE A 11 7.89 21.65 -23.05
N ILE A 12 7.41 22.88 -23.17
CA ILE A 12 6.13 23.30 -22.58
C ILE A 12 5.03 22.98 -23.59
N TYR A 13 4.16 22.06 -23.21
CA TYR A 13 2.95 21.75 -23.97
C TYR A 13 1.81 22.64 -23.50
N GLU A 14 0.92 23.02 -24.43
CA GLU A 14 -0.30 23.71 -24.07
C GLU A 14 -1.11 22.87 -23.09
N LYS A 15 -1.56 23.51 -22.01
CA LYS A 15 -2.42 22.87 -21.02
C LYS A 15 -3.74 22.54 -21.71
N LYS A 16 -4.03 21.25 -21.86
CA LYS A 16 -5.37 20.81 -22.27
C LYS A 16 -6.39 21.23 -21.22
N GLU A 17 -7.53 21.74 -21.66
CA GLU A 17 -8.65 22.03 -20.78
C GLU A 17 -9.03 20.75 -20.01
N ARG A 18 -9.01 20.82 -18.68
CA ARG A 18 -9.39 19.70 -17.83
C ARG A 18 -10.91 19.62 -17.85
N ARG A 19 -11.46 18.54 -18.40
CA ARG A 19 -12.89 18.24 -18.31
C ARG A 19 -13.24 18.00 -16.85
N ALA A 20 -14.25 18.70 -16.33
CA ALA A 20 -14.83 18.34 -15.05
C ALA A 20 -15.42 16.92 -15.12
N PRO A 21 -15.37 16.13 -14.04
CA PRO A 21 -16.09 14.85 -13.99
C PRO A 21 -17.56 15.08 -14.35
N SER A 22 -18.06 14.38 -15.37
CA SER A 22 -19.40 14.62 -15.93
C SER A 22 -20.52 13.91 -15.18
N ALA A 23 -20.19 12.97 -14.30
CA ALA A 23 -21.16 12.11 -13.63
C ALA A 23 -20.71 11.81 -12.19
N PRO A 24 -21.64 11.50 -11.28
CA PRO A 24 -21.30 10.92 -10.00
C PRO A 24 -20.50 9.63 -10.23
N HIS A 25 -19.38 9.51 -9.54
CA HIS A 25 -18.59 8.28 -9.51
C HIS A 25 -19.40 7.25 -8.72
N ASP A 26 -19.75 6.14 -9.35
CA ASP A 26 -20.33 5.00 -8.66
C ASP A 26 -19.18 4.10 -8.21
N GLU A 27 -18.97 4.02 -6.89
CA GLU A 27 -17.89 3.22 -6.29
C GLU A 27 -18.09 1.71 -6.48
N TYR A 28 -19.28 1.27 -6.88
CA TYR A 28 -19.59 -0.15 -7.12
C TYR A 28 -19.46 -0.56 -8.60
N VAL A 29 -19.25 0.41 -9.50
CA VAL A 29 -19.02 0.12 -10.92
C VAL A 29 -17.57 -0.32 -11.08
N VAL A 30 -17.38 -1.54 -11.57
CA VAL A 30 -16.05 -2.08 -11.89
C VAL A 30 -15.43 -1.23 -13.00
N GLU A 31 -14.41 -0.47 -12.63
CA GLU A 31 -13.61 0.31 -13.55
C GLU A 31 -12.58 -0.58 -14.27
N PRO A 32 -12.08 -0.19 -15.44
CA PRO A 32 -11.02 -0.93 -16.13
C PRO A 32 -9.76 -1.12 -15.26
N ILE A 33 -9.51 -0.20 -14.32
CA ILE A 33 -8.39 -0.29 -13.38
C ILE A 33 -8.61 -1.37 -12.33
N ASP A 34 -9.86 -1.70 -11.98
CA ASP A 34 -10.18 -2.75 -11.02
C ASP A 34 -9.92 -4.14 -11.60
N GLN A 35 -9.88 -4.26 -12.93
CA GLN A 35 -9.49 -5.47 -13.65
C GLN A 35 -7.97 -5.62 -13.76
N GLN A 36 -7.22 -4.55 -13.45
CA GLN A 36 -5.78 -4.63 -13.39
C GLN A 36 -5.42 -5.34 -12.09
N GLU A 37 -5.22 -6.65 -12.19
CA GLU A 37 -4.65 -7.46 -11.10
C GLU A 37 -3.39 -6.74 -10.58
N ASP A 38 -3.36 -6.43 -9.28
CA ASP A 38 -2.15 -5.92 -8.65
C ASP A 38 -1.06 -6.98 -8.88
N PRO A 39 0.12 -6.63 -9.43
CA PRO A 39 1.21 -7.57 -9.58
C PRO A 39 1.34 -8.41 -8.31
N GLU A 40 1.28 -9.73 -8.50
CA GLU A 40 1.39 -10.72 -7.44
C GLU A 40 2.45 -10.28 -6.44
N HIS A 41 2.05 -10.04 -5.20
CA HIS A 41 3.02 -9.70 -4.16
C HIS A 41 3.99 -10.87 -4.05
N PRO A 42 5.31 -10.62 -4.17
CA PRO A 42 6.30 -11.70 -4.26
C PRO A 42 6.44 -12.50 -2.96
N TYR A 43 5.85 -12.01 -1.86
CA TYR A 43 5.99 -12.60 -0.53
C TYR A 43 4.66 -13.07 0.04
N SER A 44 4.66 -14.29 0.56
CA SER A 44 3.54 -14.85 1.31
C SER A 44 3.44 -14.25 2.72
N LEU A 45 2.30 -14.45 3.41
CA LEU A 45 2.12 -13.96 4.79
C LEU A 45 3.14 -14.57 5.76
N GLU A 46 3.55 -15.82 5.52
CA GLU A 46 4.58 -16.52 6.30
C GLU A 46 5.96 -15.90 6.08
N GLU A 47 6.30 -15.52 4.84
CA GLU A 47 7.54 -14.82 4.51
C GLU A 47 7.58 -13.41 5.10
N LEU A 48 6.44 -12.72 5.07
CA LEU A 48 6.25 -11.43 5.73
C LEU A 48 6.19 -11.53 7.27
N LYS A 49 6.17 -12.76 7.82
CA LYS A 49 6.07 -13.05 9.26
C LYS A 49 4.91 -12.28 9.91
N VAL A 50 3.79 -12.18 9.20
CA VAL A 50 2.60 -11.50 9.71
C VAL A 50 2.09 -12.27 10.91
N ILE A 51 2.07 -11.60 12.05
CA ILE A 51 1.47 -12.12 13.28
C ILE A 51 0.05 -11.60 13.41
N THR A 52 -0.79 -12.35 14.12
CA THR A 52 -2.15 -11.90 14.43
C THR A 52 -2.10 -10.67 15.33
N LYS A 53 -3.08 -9.77 15.19
CA LYS A 53 -3.18 -8.56 16.03
C LYS A 53 -3.20 -8.90 17.54
N GLU A 54 -3.81 -10.03 17.89
CA GLU A 54 -3.87 -10.56 19.26
C GLU A 54 -2.50 -10.97 19.81
N ALA A 55 -1.54 -11.25 18.94
CA ALA A 55 -0.17 -11.57 19.35
C ALA A 55 0.66 -10.32 19.66
N VAL A 56 0.12 -9.11 19.57
CA VAL A 56 0.82 -7.86 19.91
C VAL A 56 0.26 -7.31 21.22
N GLU A 57 1.08 -7.38 22.27
CA GLU A 57 0.83 -6.71 23.54
C GLU A 57 1.57 -5.37 23.54
N VAL A 58 0.88 -4.30 23.88
CA VAL A 58 1.48 -2.96 24.00
C VAL A 58 1.60 -2.60 25.47
N ASP A 59 2.82 -2.28 25.90
CA ASP A 59 3.09 -1.73 27.23
C ASP A 59 3.38 -0.22 27.10
N ASP A 60 2.36 0.58 27.38
CA ASP A 60 2.44 2.04 27.31
C ASP A 60 3.36 2.63 28.39
N GLN A 61 3.52 1.96 29.54
CA GLN A 61 4.32 2.48 30.65
C GLN A 61 5.81 2.47 30.31
N HIS A 62 6.23 1.48 29.54
CA HIS A 62 7.61 1.31 29.10
C HIS A 62 7.83 1.66 27.63
N ASN A 63 6.78 2.11 26.92
CA ASN A 63 6.80 2.51 25.52
C ASN A 63 7.41 1.44 24.59
N TYR A 64 7.06 0.17 24.80
CA TYR A 64 7.42 -0.91 23.87
C TYR A 64 6.23 -1.83 23.59
N ALA A 65 6.15 -2.31 22.35
CA ALA A 65 5.25 -3.37 21.96
C ALA A 65 6.01 -4.70 21.99
N ARG A 66 5.43 -5.70 22.66
CA ARG A 66 5.94 -7.07 22.66
C ARG A 66 5.02 -7.93 21.82
N HIS A 67 5.60 -8.64 20.87
CA HIS A 67 4.90 -9.77 20.27
C HIS A 67 4.98 -11.00 21.19
N SER A 68 3.84 -11.59 21.52
CA SER A 68 3.81 -12.95 22.05
C SER A 68 4.22 -13.89 20.92
N LYS A 69 5.22 -14.74 21.17
CA LYS A 69 5.59 -15.81 20.24
C LYS A 69 4.36 -16.72 20.17
N LEU A 70 3.53 -16.58 19.15
CA LEU A 70 2.57 -17.62 18.83
C LEU A 70 3.43 -18.85 18.52
N THR A 71 3.44 -19.82 19.42
CA THR A 71 4.08 -21.11 19.18
C THR A 71 3.45 -21.71 17.93
N ASP A 72 4.25 -22.27 17.01
CA ASP A 72 3.88 -22.78 15.68
C ASP A 72 2.66 -23.74 15.63
N ALA A 73 2.10 -24.12 16.78
CA ALA A 73 0.93 -24.95 16.90
C ALA A 73 -0.37 -24.31 16.40
N ALA A 74 -0.50 -22.97 16.36
CA ALA A 74 -1.81 -22.32 16.14
C ALA A 74 -2.10 -21.86 14.69
N PHE A 75 -1.14 -21.90 13.75
CA PHE A 75 -1.42 -21.53 12.35
C PHE A 75 -1.88 -22.71 11.47
N LYS A 76 -2.21 -23.86 12.07
CA LYS A 76 -2.57 -25.08 11.31
C LYS A 76 -4.04 -25.23 10.95
N ASP A 77 -4.92 -24.35 11.39
CA ASP A 77 -6.34 -24.41 11.08
C ASP A 77 -6.73 -23.24 10.16
N GLY A 78 -6.39 -23.39 8.88
CA GLY A 78 -6.83 -22.55 7.77
C GLY A 78 -7.00 -23.41 6.52
#